data_AF-A0A1D2QVZ3-F1
#
_entry.id   AF-A0A1D2QVZ3-F1
#
_cell.length_a   1.000
_cell.length_b   1.000
_cell.length_c   1.000
_cell.angle_alpha   90.00
_cell.angle_beta   90.00
_cell.angle_gamma   90.00
#
_symmetry.space_group_name_H-M   'P 1'
#
loop_
_entity.id
_entity.type
_entity.pdbx_description
1 polymer ?
#
loop_
_entity_poly.entity_id
_entity_poly.type
_entity_poly.pdbx_seq_one_letter_code
_entity_poly.pdbx_strand_id
1 'polypeptide(L)' 'MSKIGEVDDIPGIGEKRKRNLMKYFGSIEKVKDASVDELARVPTITRGVAEQITKYFDRQRQ' A
#
# COMPACT_ATOMS: atom_id res chain seq x y z
N MET A 1 1.57 9.62 18.80
CA MET A 1 1.27 10.00 17.41
C MET A 1 2.02 9.04 16.50
N SER A 2 1.37 7.95 16.10
CA SER A 2 2.00 6.93 15.24
C SER A 2 2.14 7.50 13.84
N LYS A 3 3.38 7.66 13.43
CA LYS A 3 3.82 8.38 12.24
C LYS A 3 3.39 7.61 10.99
N ILE A 4 2.63 8.26 10.12
CA ILE A 4 2.15 7.77 8.81
C ILE A 4 3.33 7.59 7.79
N GLY A 5 4.57 7.75 8.24
CA GLY A 5 5.76 7.95 7.41
C GLY A 5 6.28 6.73 6.62
N GLU A 6 5.70 5.55 6.75
CA GLU A 6 6.18 4.36 6.01
C GLU A 6 5.48 4.14 4.66
N VAL A 7 4.35 4.79 4.41
CA VAL A 7 3.66 4.68 3.10
C VAL A 7 3.80 5.94 2.29
N ASP A 8 4.26 7.03 2.91
CA ASP A 8 4.48 8.26 2.19
C ASP A 8 5.58 8.15 1.12
N ASP A 9 6.54 7.25 1.33
CA ASP A 9 7.73 7.04 0.51
C ASP A 9 7.60 5.94 -0.56
N ILE A 10 6.40 5.39 -0.84
CA ILE A 10 6.27 4.44 -1.97
C ILE A 10 6.31 5.25 -3.28
N PRO A 11 7.41 5.18 -4.07
CA PRO A 11 7.52 5.95 -5.29
C PRO A 11 6.43 5.50 -6.29
N GLY A 12 5.63 6.45 -6.77
CA GLY A 12 4.51 6.17 -7.68
C GLY A 12 3.15 5.96 -7.01
N ILE A 13 3.06 6.00 -5.67
CA ILE A 13 1.79 6.01 -4.93
C ILE A 13 1.46 7.45 -4.50
N GLY A 14 0.65 8.13 -5.31
CA GLY A 14 0.12 9.45 -4.94
C GLY A 14 -0.97 9.37 -3.85
N GLU A 15 -1.33 10.51 -3.26
CA GLU A 15 -2.32 10.61 -2.17
C GLU A 15 -3.66 9.92 -2.48
N LYS A 16 -4.12 9.96 -3.73
CA LYS A 16 -5.37 9.31 -4.15
C LYS A 16 -5.34 7.79 -3.90
N ARG A 17 -4.23 7.13 -4.25
CA ARG A 17 -4.04 5.69 -4.06
C ARG A 17 -3.91 5.36 -2.57
N LYS A 18 -3.15 6.15 -1.80
CA LYS A 18 -3.02 6.01 -0.34
C LYS A 18 -4.39 6.08 0.35
N ARG A 19 -5.18 7.10 0.03
CA ARG A 19 -6.52 7.26 0.62
C ARG A 19 -7.45 6.09 0.29
N ASN A 20 -7.40 5.55 -0.93
CA ASN A 20 -8.22 4.39 -1.30
C ASN A 20 -7.75 3.12 -0.59
N LEU A 21 -6.43 2.88 -0.50
CA LEU A 21 -5.88 1.78 0.28
C LEU A 21 -6.28 1.88 1.75
N MET A 22 -6.16 3.06 2.35
CA MET A 22 -6.58 3.28 3.74
C MET A 22 -8.10 3.15 3.93
N LYS A 23 -8.92 3.57 2.97
CA LYS A 23 -10.38 3.36 3.02
C LYS A 23 -10.75 1.89 2.90
N TYR A 24 -10.02 1.12 2.09
CA TYR A 24 -10.31 -0.29 1.85
C TYR A 24 -9.81 -1.18 2.99
N PHE A 25 -8.55 -1.03 3.39
CA PHE A 25 -7.91 -1.87 4.40
C PHE A 25 -8.06 -1.32 5.82
N GLY A 26 -8.27 0.00 5.99
CA GLY A 26 -8.44 0.65 7.28
C GLY A 26 -7.14 0.97 8.01
N SER A 27 -6.05 0.27 7.74
CA SER A 27 -4.77 0.47 8.43
C SER A 27 -3.58 0.08 7.57
N ILE A 28 -2.44 0.71 7.85
CA ILE A 28 -1.19 0.49 7.11
C ILE A 28 -0.68 -0.94 7.23
N GLU A 29 -0.85 -1.54 8.41
CA GLU A 29 -0.42 -2.92 8.70
C GLU A 29 -1.16 -3.91 7.82
N LYS A 30 -2.45 -3.69 7.59
CA LYS A 30 -3.26 -4.51 6.67
C LYS A 30 -2.83 -4.32 5.22
N VAL A 31 -2.43 -3.11 4.81
CA VAL A 31 -1.87 -2.88 3.47
C VAL A 31 -0.52 -3.61 3.31
N LYS A 32 0.30 -3.64 4.38
CA LYS A 32 1.58 -4.34 4.44
C LYS A 32 1.42 -5.86 4.36
N ASP A 33 0.35 -6.40 4.92
CA ASP A 33 0.04 -7.83 4.91
C ASP A 33 -0.78 -8.27 3.68
N ALA A 34 -1.43 -7.34 3.01
CA ALA A 34 -2.25 -7.62 1.85
C ALA A 34 -1.45 -8.22 0.69
N SER A 35 -2.03 -9.25 0.08
CA SER A 35 -1.48 -9.85 -1.14
C SER A 35 -1.65 -8.93 -2.36
N VAL A 36 -0.83 -9.14 -3.38
CA VAL A 36 -0.94 -8.41 -4.67
C VAL A 36 -2.37 -8.44 -5.23
N ASP A 37 -3.04 -9.58 -5.11
CA ASP A 37 -4.43 -9.75 -5.59
C ASP A 37 -5.41 -8.87 -4.81
N GLU A 38 -5.27 -8.80 -3.48
CA GLU A 38 -6.11 -7.96 -2.62
C GLU A 38 -5.87 -6.47 -2.86
N LEU A 39 -4.61 -6.07 -2.99
CA LEU A 39 -4.24 -4.70 -3.33
C LEU A 39 -4.83 -4.31 -4.70
N ALA A 40 -4.83 -5.22 -5.68
CA ALA A 40 -5.42 -5.00 -7.00
C ALA A 40 -6.96 -4.93 -6.99
N ARG A 41 -7.64 -5.33 -5.90
CA ARG A 41 -9.09 -5.11 -5.73
C ARG A 41 -9.42 -3.67 -5.36
N VAL A 42 -8.44 -2.90 -4.88
CA VAL A 42 -8.68 -1.52 -4.48
C VAL A 42 -8.89 -0.64 -5.72
N PRO A 43 -9.98 0.15 -5.77
CA PRO A 43 -10.20 1.08 -6.85
C PRO A 43 -8.99 2.01 -6.98
N THR A 44 -8.43 2.16 -8.18
CA THR A 44 -7.20 2.91 -8.53
C THR A 44 -5.85 2.19 -8.40
N ILE A 45 -5.84 0.95 -7.90
CA ILE A 45 -4.64 0.13 -7.82
C ILE A 45 -4.66 -0.89 -8.95
N THR A 46 -3.65 -0.86 -9.79
CA THR A 46 -3.44 -1.88 -10.81
C THR A 46 -2.48 -2.94 -10.28
N ARG A 47 -2.43 -4.11 -10.94
CA ARG A 47 -1.54 -5.21 -10.54
C ARG A 47 -0.08 -4.78 -10.40
N GLY A 48 0.45 -4.01 -11.35
CA GLY A 48 1.84 -3.53 -11.26
C GLY A 48 2.09 -2.59 -10.08
N VAL A 49 1.08 -1.80 -9.68
CA VAL A 49 1.15 -0.95 -8.49
C VAL A 49 1.08 -1.79 -7.21
N ALA A 50 0.19 -2.79 -7.18
CA ALA A 50 0.11 -3.75 -6.09
C ALA A 50 1.44 -4.48 -5.86
N GLU A 51 2.07 -4.97 -6.95
CA GLU A 51 3.38 -5.62 -6.90
C GLU A 51 4.47 -4.69 -6.35
N GLN A 52 4.46 -3.41 -6.74
CA GLN A 52 5.39 -2.41 -6.20
C GLN A 52 5.20 -2.18 -4.70
N ILE A 53 3.94 -2.11 -4.24
CA ILE A 53 3.60 -1.94 -2.82
C ILE A 53 4.12 -3.14 -2.02
N THR A 54 3.76 -4.37 -2.42
CA THR A 54 4.22 -5.59 -1.74
C THR A 54 5.75 -5.67 -1.71
N LYS A 55 6.42 -5.42 -2.85
CA LYS A 55 7.88 -5.44 -2.93
C LYS A 55 8.56 -4.34 -2.09
N TYR A 56 7.92 -3.18 -1.93
CA TYR A 56 8.42 -2.12 -1.07
C TYR A 56 8.42 -2.57 0.40
N PHE A 57 7.31 -3.14 0.85
CA PHE A 57 7.15 -3.59 2.22
C PHE A 57 7.96 -4.82 2.58
N ASP A 58 8.17 -5.75 1.65
CA ASP A 58 9.04 -6.91 1.86
C ASP A 58 10.49 -6.47 2.10
N ARG A 59 10.95 -5.41 1.43
CA ARG A 59 12.30 -4.85 1.66
C ARG A 59 12.43 -4.11 2.99
N GLN A 60 11.33 -3.64 3.57
CA GLN A 60 11.30 -2.99 4.90
C GLN A 60 11.14 -4.01 6.05
N ARG A 61 10.91 -5.30 5.75
CA ARG A 61 10.84 -6.40 6.73
C ARG A 61 12.20 -7.08 6.96
N GLN A 62 13.23 -6.73 6.20
CA GLN A 62 14.62 -7.16 6.39
C GLN A 62 15.38 -6.15 7.26
#